data_AF-A0A1Q6RQN9-F1
#
_entry.id   AF-A0A1Q6RQN9-F1
#
_cell.length_a   1.000
_cell.length_b   1.000
_cell.length_c   1.000
_cell.angle_alpha   90.00
_cell.angle_beta   90.00
_cell.angle_gamma   90.00
#
_symmetry.space_group_name_H-M   'P 1'
#
loop_
_entity.id
_entity.type
_entity.pdbx_description
1 polymer ?
#
loop_
_entity_poly.entity_id
_entity_poly.type
_entity_poly.pdbx_seq_one_letter_code
_entity_poly.pdbx_strand_id
1 'polypeptide(L)'
;MKLTFTIPGEPTAQGRPRFSTHGGFAKAYDPEKSRNYKAYVKLLASEAMQNIGLTLTELPLRVEIIADVGIPASKSKKFKEQALNGLQLPIKKPDVDNVAKIILDSISGIVYKDDKQIVKLTVSKKYSDTPKVEVKIYNVE
;
A
#
# COMPACT_ATOMS: atom_id res chain seq x y z
N MET A 1 5.34 -8.43 17.45
CA MET A 1 5.38 -8.75 16.01
C MET A 1 6.20 -7.70 15.29
N LYS A 2 7.03 -8.11 14.31
CA LYS A 2 7.69 -7.20 13.36
C LYS A 2 7.65 -7.84 11.98
N LEU A 3 6.83 -7.31 11.09
CA LEU A 3 6.72 -7.76 9.70
C LEU A 3 7.17 -6.64 8.77
N THR A 4 7.93 -6.96 7.74
CA THR A 4 8.31 -6.01 6.69
C THR A 4 8.25 -6.71 5.35
N PHE A 5 7.60 -6.07 4.38
CA PHE A 5 7.55 -6.57 3.01
C PHE A 5 7.49 -5.39 2.04
N THR A 6 7.87 -5.65 0.79
CA THR A 6 7.93 -4.66 -0.28
C THR A 6 7.04 -5.11 -1.42
N ILE A 7 6.26 -4.17 -1.98
CA ILE A 7 5.49 -4.34 -3.20
C ILE A 7 6.25 -3.66 -4.34
N PRO A 8 6.87 -4.41 -5.26
CA PRO A 8 7.54 -3.84 -6.43
C PRO A 8 6.56 -3.11 -7.36
N GLY A 9 7.01 -1.99 -7.94
CA GLY A 9 6.27 -1.24 -8.94
C GLY A 9 5.60 0.03 -8.40
N GLU A 10 4.89 0.73 -9.29
CA GLU A 10 4.27 2.02 -8.97
C GLU A 10 3.17 1.89 -7.91
N PRO A 11 3.15 2.79 -6.90
CA PRO A 11 2.07 2.84 -5.93
C PRO A 11 0.71 3.00 -6.60
N THR A 12 -0.26 2.20 -6.17
CA THR A 12 -1.64 2.25 -6.67
C THR A 12 -2.57 2.80 -5.59
N ALA A 13 -3.56 3.59 -6.00
CA ALA A 13 -4.63 4.05 -5.11
C ALA A 13 -5.77 3.03 -5.04
N GLN A 14 -6.48 3.01 -3.91
CA GLN A 14 -7.81 2.40 -3.87
C GLN A 14 -8.74 3.10 -4.87
N GLY A 15 -9.22 2.35 -5.85
CA GLY A 15 -10.22 2.79 -6.80
C GLY A 15 -11.58 2.89 -6.14
N ARG A 16 -12.42 3.82 -6.61
CA ARG A 16 -13.82 3.88 -6.17
C ARG A 16 -14.58 2.67 -6.73
N PRO A 17 -15.46 2.03 -5.94
CA PRO A 17 -16.27 0.92 -6.43
C PRO A 17 -17.03 1.29 -7.69
N ARG A 18 -17.08 0.37 -8.64
CA ARG A 18 -17.97 0.42 -9.79
C ARG A 18 -19.25 -0.31 -9.44
N PHE A 19 -20.35 0.16 -10.02
CA PHE A 19 -21.66 -0.46 -9.84
C PHE A 19 -22.08 -1.11 -11.16
N SER A 20 -22.53 -2.35 -11.08
CA SER A 20 -23.21 -3.04 -12.18
C SER A 20 -24.50 -3.64 -11.66
N THR A 21 -25.52 -3.72 -12.50
CA THR A 21 -26.74 -4.44 -12.21
C THR A 21 -26.67 -5.83 -12.82
N HIS A 22 -26.95 -6.87 -12.01
CA HIS A 22 -27.11 -8.24 -12.51
C HIS A 22 -28.34 -8.84 -11.81
N GLY A 23 -29.30 -9.32 -12.60
CA GLY A 23 -30.57 -9.86 -12.06
C GLY A 23 -31.41 -8.85 -11.28
N GLY A 24 -31.29 -7.54 -11.56
CA GLY A 24 -32.04 -6.47 -10.87
C GLY A 24 -31.40 -5.94 -9.58
N PHE A 25 -30.31 -6.55 -9.10
CA PHE A 25 -29.60 -6.10 -7.89
C PHE A 25 -28.31 -5.36 -8.26
N ALA A 26 -28.08 -4.22 -7.60
CA ALA A 26 -26.84 -3.47 -7.74
C ALA A 26 -25.70 -4.19 -7.00
N LYS A 27 -24.64 -4.52 -7.72
CA LYS A 27 -23.40 -5.08 -7.17
C LYS A 27 -22.28 -4.06 -7.29
N ALA A 28 -21.67 -3.73 -6.15
CA ALA A 28 -20.46 -2.94 -6.10
C ALA A 28 -19.23 -3.85 -6.24
N TYR A 29 -18.26 -3.46 -7.06
CA TYR A 29 -16.99 -4.17 -7.19
C TYR A 29 -15.83 -3.20 -7.36
N ASP A 30 -14.66 -3.59 -6.87
CA ASP A 30 -13.44 -2.81 -7.06
C ASP A 30 -13.02 -2.83 -8.54
N PRO A 31 -12.53 -1.71 -9.09
CA PRO A 31 -11.93 -1.68 -10.42
C PRO A 31 -10.81 -2.71 -10.54
N GLU A 32 -10.62 -3.27 -11.74
CA GLU A 32 -9.65 -4.33 -12.01
C GLU A 32 -8.25 -4.02 -11.48
N LYS A 33 -7.77 -2.77 -11.69
CA LYS A 33 -6.47 -2.33 -11.20
C LYS A 33 -6.34 -2.47 -9.68
N SER A 34 -7.35 -2.07 -8.91
CA SER A 34 -7.34 -2.19 -7.46
C SER A 34 -7.44 -3.65 -7.02
N ARG A 35 -8.29 -4.45 -7.67
CA ARG A 35 -8.40 -5.88 -7.39
C ARG A 35 -7.07 -6.62 -7.60
N ASN A 36 -6.41 -6.40 -8.73
CA ASN A 36 -5.15 -7.07 -9.07
C ASN A 36 -4.03 -6.62 -8.13
N TYR A 37 -3.98 -5.32 -7.80
CA TYR A 37 -3.02 -4.81 -6.82
C TYR A 37 -3.25 -5.43 -5.45
N LYS A 38 -4.50 -5.49 -4.95
CA LYS A 38 -4.83 -6.14 -3.67
C LYS A 38 -4.39 -7.61 -3.63
N ALA A 39 -4.62 -8.36 -4.71
CA ALA A 39 -4.16 -9.75 -4.80
C ALA A 39 -2.63 -9.86 -4.73
N TYR A 40 -1.90 -8.95 -5.37
CA TYR A 40 -0.44 -8.93 -5.33
C TYR A 40 0.10 -8.59 -3.93
N VAL A 41 -0.46 -7.57 -3.28
CA VAL A 41 -0.10 -7.23 -1.89
C VAL A 41 -0.38 -8.40 -0.95
N LYS A 42 -1.53 -9.07 -1.11
CA LYS A 42 -1.91 -10.24 -0.30
C LYS A 42 -0.89 -11.36 -0.44
N LEU A 43 -0.45 -11.67 -1.66
CA LEU A 43 0.55 -12.71 -1.93
C LEU A 43 1.86 -12.39 -1.18
N LEU A 44 2.39 -11.19 -1.38
CA LEU A 44 3.67 -10.76 -0.80
C LEU A 44 3.63 -10.69 0.73
N ALA A 45 2.52 -10.21 1.31
CA ALA A 45 2.33 -10.19 2.75
C ALA A 45 2.24 -11.61 3.34
N SER A 46 1.56 -12.53 2.64
CA SER A 46 1.43 -13.92 3.07
C SER A 46 2.77 -14.66 3.03
N GLU A 47 3.53 -14.48 1.96
CA GLU A 47 4.89 -15.01 1.82
C GLU A 47 5.81 -14.47 2.91
N ALA A 48 5.78 -13.15 3.16
CA ALA A 48 6.57 -12.53 4.21
C ALA A 48 6.22 -13.10 5.60
N MET A 49 4.93 -13.29 5.92
CA MET A 49 4.49 -13.90 7.19
C MET A 49 5.01 -15.34 7.33
N GLN A 50 4.89 -16.15 6.27
CA GLN A 50 5.34 -17.55 6.26
C GLN A 50 6.86 -17.65 6.47
N ASN A 51 7.63 -16.80 5.79
CA ASN A 51 9.10 -16.80 5.86
C ASN A 51 9.64 -16.53 7.27
N ILE A 52 8.90 -15.81 8.10
CA ILE A 52 9.28 -15.54 9.50
C ILE A 52 8.42 -16.29 10.52
N GLY A 53 7.61 -17.25 10.07
CA GLY A 53 6.79 -18.10 10.94
C GLY A 53 5.72 -17.36 11.74
N LEU A 54 5.24 -16.21 11.25
CA LEU A 54 4.18 -15.45 11.91
C LEU A 54 2.80 -15.96 11.51
N THR A 55 1.89 -15.88 12.46
CA THR A 55 0.45 -16.07 12.25
C THR A 55 -0.28 -14.76 12.44
N LEU A 56 -1.52 -14.71 11.96
CA LEU A 56 -2.43 -13.59 12.17
C LEU A 56 -2.49 -13.18 13.66
N THR A 57 -2.40 -11.89 13.93
CA THR A 57 -2.43 -11.33 15.30
C THR A 57 -3.74 -10.59 15.59
N GLU A 58 -4.17 -10.61 16.86
CA GLU A 58 -5.28 -9.80 17.39
C GLU A 58 -4.82 -8.58 18.23
N LEU A 59 -3.50 -8.37 18.34
CA LEU A 59 -2.91 -7.29 19.13
C LEU A 59 -2.98 -5.92 18.40
N PRO A 60 -2.88 -4.79 19.14
CA PRO A 60 -2.76 -3.46 18.55
C PRO A 60 -1.48 -3.30 17.72
N LEU A 61 -1.61 -2.62 16.58
CA LEU A 61 -0.57 -2.49 15.57
C LEU A 61 -0.21 -1.04 15.25
N ARG A 62 1.08 -0.84 14.98
CA ARG A 62 1.63 0.32 14.29
C ARG A 62 2.02 -0.07 12.87
N VAL A 63 1.53 0.68 11.89
CA VAL A 63 1.82 0.46 10.47
C VAL A 63 2.55 1.69 9.90
N GLU A 64 3.65 1.44 9.19
CA GLU A 64 4.36 2.45 8.39
C GLU A 64 4.33 2.03 6.92
N ILE A 65 3.92 2.96 6.06
CA ILE A 65 3.84 2.77 4.61
C ILE A 65 4.69 3.85 3.95
N ILE A 66 5.66 3.43 3.14
CA ILE A 66 6.53 4.33 2.38
C ILE A 66 6.32 4.03 0.90
N ALA A 67 5.70 4.97 0.18
CA ALA A 67 5.46 4.88 -1.24
C ALA A 67 6.58 5.57 -2.03
N ASP A 68 7.42 4.77 -2.66
CA ASP A 68 8.45 5.21 -3.60
C ASP A 68 7.80 5.37 -4.98
N VAL A 69 7.61 6.62 -5.38
CA VAL A 69 6.90 7.01 -6.61
C VAL A 69 7.91 7.24 -7.73
N GLY A 70 7.65 6.71 -8.92
CA GLY A 70 8.55 6.91 -10.06
C GLY A 70 8.68 8.37 -10.48
N ILE A 71 9.92 8.76 -10.77
CA ILE A 71 10.23 10.09 -11.31
C ILE A 71 9.80 10.13 -12.79
N PRO A 72 8.92 11.07 -13.20
CA PRO A 72 8.48 11.14 -14.59
C PRO A 72 9.65 11.37 -15.55
N ALA A 73 9.70 10.59 -16.64
CA ALA A 73 10.77 10.67 -17.62
C ALA A 73 10.92 12.06 -18.25
N SER A 74 9.79 12.77 -18.42
CA SER A 74 9.70 14.11 -19.00
C SER A 74 10.28 15.24 -18.13
N LYS A 75 10.62 14.98 -16.87
CA LYS A 75 11.22 16.00 -15.99
C LYS A 75 12.68 16.25 -16.34
N SER A 76 13.13 17.48 -16.09
CA SER A 76 14.53 17.90 -16.33
C SER A 76 15.51 17.14 -15.45
N LYS A 77 16.78 17.03 -15.89
CA LYS A 77 17.85 16.40 -15.09
C LYS A 77 17.95 16.99 -13.68
N LYS A 78 17.90 18.33 -13.57
CA LYS A 78 17.89 19.05 -12.30
C LYS A 78 16.74 18.63 -11.39
N PHE A 79 15.52 18.47 -11.94
CA PHE A 79 14.39 17.99 -11.15
C PHE A 79 14.60 16.55 -10.67
N LYS A 80 15.12 15.66 -11.53
CA LYS A 80 15.39 14.26 -11.17
C LYS A 80 16.39 14.18 -10.02
N GLU A 81 17.48 14.94 -10.09
CA GLU A 81 18.49 15.02 -9.03
C GLU A 81 17.90 15.56 -7.71
N GLN A 82 17.14 16.66 -7.77
CA GLN A 82 16.46 17.19 -6.59
C GLN A 82 15.45 16.21 -6.00
N ALA A 83 14.75 15.45 -6.83
CA ALA A 83 13.80 14.43 -6.41
C ALA A 83 14.49 13.27 -5.68
N LEU A 84 15.63 12.79 -6.21
CA LEU A 84 16.43 11.74 -5.56
C LEU A 84 17.04 12.21 -4.24
N ASN A 85 17.39 13.50 -4.13
CA ASN A 85 17.90 14.10 -2.90
C ASN A 85 16.78 14.50 -1.90
N GLY A 86 15.51 14.18 -2.19
CA GLY A 86 14.37 14.48 -1.31
C GLY A 86 13.96 15.95 -1.25
N LEU A 87 14.55 16.82 -2.10
CA LEU A 87 14.20 18.24 -2.19
C LEU A 87 12.92 18.48 -2.98
N GLN A 88 12.55 17.54 -3.85
CA GLN A 88 11.25 17.53 -4.54
C GLN A 88 10.41 16.36 -4.06
N LEU A 89 9.14 16.61 -3.75
CA LEU A 89 8.20 15.60 -3.27
C LEU A 89 7.12 15.29 -4.32
N PRO A 90 6.61 14.05 -4.40
CA PRO A 90 5.58 13.66 -5.36
C PRO A 90 4.20 14.20 -4.96
N ILE A 91 3.91 15.46 -5.30
CA ILE A 91 2.57 16.08 -5.17
C ILE A 91 1.69 15.70 -6.36
N LYS A 92 1.58 14.39 -6.61
CA LYS A 92 0.72 13.78 -7.65
C LYS A 92 0.00 12.57 -7.07
N LYS A 93 -1.03 12.08 -7.77
CA LYS A 93 -1.69 10.82 -7.44
C LYS A 93 -0.69 9.64 -7.50
N PRO A 94 -0.88 8.59 -6.69
CA PRO A 94 -1.97 8.41 -5.73
C PRO A 94 -1.82 9.27 -4.46
N ASP A 95 -2.96 9.61 -3.87
CA ASP A 95 -3.03 10.29 -2.57
C ASP A 95 -2.69 9.30 -1.45
N VAL A 96 -2.04 9.76 -0.38
CA VAL A 96 -1.49 8.88 0.65
C VAL A 96 -2.56 8.11 1.41
N ASP A 97 -3.74 8.69 1.58
CA ASP A 97 -4.91 8.04 2.19
C ASP A 97 -5.39 6.85 1.35
N ASN A 98 -5.41 6.99 0.03
CA ASN A 98 -5.83 5.92 -0.88
C ASN A 98 -4.76 4.84 -1.04
N VAL A 99 -3.47 5.19 -0.92
CA VAL A 99 -2.39 4.20 -0.80
C VAL A 99 -2.54 3.42 0.50
N ALA A 100 -2.77 4.12 1.61
CA ALA A 100 -2.97 3.47 2.89
C ALA A 100 -4.15 2.49 2.82
N LYS A 101 -5.30 2.97 2.33
CA LYS A 101 -6.52 2.17 2.22
C LYS A 101 -6.30 0.89 1.43
N ILE A 102 -5.71 0.96 0.23
CA ILE A 102 -5.53 -0.26 -0.57
C ILE A 102 -4.57 -1.25 0.10
N ILE A 103 -3.51 -0.77 0.76
CA ILE A 103 -2.57 -1.65 1.47
C ILE A 103 -3.27 -2.31 2.67
N LEU A 104 -3.94 -1.53 3.52
CA LEU A 104 -4.60 -2.03 4.71
C LEU A 104 -5.76 -2.99 4.38
N ASP A 105 -6.58 -2.67 3.37
CA ASP A 105 -7.62 -3.56 2.86
C ASP A 105 -7.05 -4.91 2.38
N SER A 106 -5.82 -4.91 1.83
CA SER A 106 -5.21 -6.11 1.23
C SER A 106 -4.68 -7.10 2.27
N ILE A 107 -4.24 -6.59 3.42
CA ILE A 107 -3.57 -7.38 4.47
C ILE A 107 -4.50 -7.70 5.64
N SER A 108 -5.69 -7.10 5.68
CA SER A 108 -6.75 -7.46 6.61
C SER A 108 -7.19 -8.91 6.41
N GLY A 109 -7.37 -9.64 7.50
CA GLY A 109 -7.62 -11.09 7.52
C GLY A 109 -6.39 -11.96 7.21
N ILE A 110 -5.21 -11.36 7.00
CA ILE A 110 -3.96 -12.08 6.71
C ILE A 110 -2.91 -11.78 7.78
N VAL A 111 -2.59 -10.50 7.96
CA VAL A 111 -1.63 -10.06 8.98
C VAL A 111 -2.33 -9.85 10.32
N TYR A 112 -3.53 -9.28 10.29
CA TYR A 112 -4.37 -9.02 11.45
C TYR A 112 -5.83 -9.33 11.14
N LYS A 113 -6.68 -9.43 12.18
CA LYS A 113 -8.09 -9.79 12.02
C LYS A 113 -8.93 -8.68 11.43
N ASP A 114 -8.74 -7.46 11.93
CA ASP A 114 -9.60 -6.31 11.65
C ASP A 114 -8.80 -5.00 11.63
N ASP A 115 -9.18 -4.04 10.78
CA ASP A 115 -8.46 -2.78 10.59
C ASP A 115 -8.48 -1.90 11.84
N LYS A 116 -9.48 -2.07 12.73
CA LYS A 116 -9.53 -1.41 14.05
C LYS A 116 -8.33 -1.71 14.94
N GLN A 117 -7.55 -2.76 14.65
CA GLN A 117 -6.31 -3.06 15.38
C GLN A 117 -5.19 -2.06 15.07
N ILE A 118 -5.28 -1.28 13.99
CA ILE A 118 -4.24 -0.30 13.63
C ILE A 118 -4.46 0.98 14.43
N VAL A 119 -3.69 1.13 15.50
CA VAL A 119 -3.78 2.27 16.42
C VAL A 119 -2.81 3.40 16.06
N LYS A 120 -1.80 3.12 15.23
CA LYS A 120 -0.84 4.11 14.72
C LYS A 120 -0.56 3.84 13.24
N LEU A 121 -0.78 4.83 12.39
CA LEU A 121 -0.54 4.74 10.95
C LEU A 121 0.34 5.92 10.49
N THR A 122 1.43 5.64 9.81
CA THR A 122 2.26 6.64 9.14
C THR A 122 2.37 6.30 7.67
N VAL A 123 2.10 7.28 6.80
CA VAL A 123 2.12 7.09 5.36
C VAL A 123 2.88 8.26 4.75
N SER A 124 3.88 7.95 3.94
CA SER A 124 4.64 8.96 3.22
C SER A 124 4.85 8.56 1.77
N LYS A 125 5.14 9.55 0.92
CA LYS A 125 5.55 9.33 -0.45
C LYS A 125 6.77 10.16 -0.78
N LYS A 126 7.71 9.56 -1.48
CA LYS A 126 8.91 10.22 -2.00
C LYS A 126 9.17 9.77 -3.43
N TYR A 127 9.96 10.53 -4.16
CA TYR A 127 10.40 10.09 -5.47
C TYR A 127 11.49 9.02 -5.35
N SER A 128 11.52 8.08 -6.30
CA SER A 128 12.57 7.09 -6.45
C SER A 128 12.77 6.72 -7.92
N ASP A 129 13.95 6.23 -8.23
CA ASP A 129 14.29 5.54 -9.48
C ASP A 129 13.72 4.11 -9.54
N THR A 130 13.44 3.52 -8.37
CA THR A 130 12.93 2.16 -8.21
C THR A 130 11.57 2.21 -7.50
N PRO A 131 10.46 2.39 -8.25
CA PRO A 131 9.14 2.49 -7.66
C PRO A 131 8.78 1.23 -6.88
N LYS A 132 8.28 1.43 -5.66
CA LYS A 132 7.84 0.36 -4.76
C LYS A 132 6.98 0.92 -3.63
N VAL A 133 6.33 0.04 -2.89
CA VAL A 133 5.73 0.38 -1.60
C VAL A 133 6.34 -0.52 -0.53
N GLU A 134 6.99 0.08 0.46
CA GLU A 134 7.49 -0.63 1.63
C GLU A 134 6.46 -0.54 2.76
N VAL A 135 6.12 -1.69 3.36
CA VAL A 135 5.15 -1.78 4.46
C VAL A 135 5.83 -2.42 5.67
N LYS A 136 5.76 -1.73 6.81
CA LYS A 136 6.32 -2.19 8.09
C LYS A 136 5.22 -2.23 9.14
N ILE A 137 5.12 -3.34 9.84
CA ILE A 137 4.05 -3.59 10.82
C ILE A 137 4.68 -4.06 12.12
N TYR A 138 4.31 -3.41 13.21
CA TYR A 138 4.83 -3.66 14.54
C TYR A 138 3.67 -3.85 15.52
N ASN A 139 3.85 -4.68 16.54
CA ASN A 139 2.99 -4.58 17.72
C ASN A 139 3.25 -3.25 18.43
N VAL A 140 2.22 -2.69 19.02
CA VAL A 140 2.38 -1.61 20.01
C VAL A 140 2.61 -2.27 21.37
N GLU A 141 3.70 -1.87 22.03
CA GLU A 141 3.95 -2.16 23.44
C GLU A 141 3.06 -1.28 24.34
#